data_AF-A0A0B1T8S0-F1
#
_entry.id   AF-A0A0B1T8S0-F1
#
_cell.length_a   1.000
_cell.length_b   1.000
_cell.length_c   1.000
_cell.angle_alpha   90.00
_cell.angle_beta   90.00
_cell.angle_gamma   90.00
#
_symmetry.space_group_name_H-M   'P 1'
#
loop_
_entity.id
_entity.type
_entity.pdbx_description
1 polymer ?
#
loop_
_entity_poly.entity_id
_entity_poly.type
_entity_poly.pdbx_seq_one_letter_code
_entity_poly.pdbx_strand_id
1 'polypeptide(L)'
;MPSFPSSDYQQAGLCAPPAFFRNPAKEAEEQLDPYYFLQQSLLPYLKTAIALFEETRNVESHGGMMTDNGQRRRTPGGVFISLFKLDPDISEDVKKEIFGQSRIEARKMLRARRKGRTNFAEDVAKVCSLKNKRFRYKFKLSLTHS
;
A
#
# COMPACT_ATOMS: atom_id res chain seq x y z
N MET A 1 -59.30 15.65 17.24
CA MET A 1 -58.42 14.57 17.74
C MET A 1 -58.72 13.33 16.90
N PRO A 2 -57.70 12.76 16.26
CA PRO A 2 -57.12 11.58 16.89
C PRO A 2 -55.65 11.81 17.23
N SER A 3 -55.40 11.65 18.52
CA SER A 3 -54.11 11.45 19.15
C SER A 3 -53.37 10.28 18.51
N PHE A 4 -52.15 10.52 18.04
CA PHE A 4 -51.20 9.43 17.81
C PHE A 4 -50.83 8.83 19.17
N PRO A 5 -51.05 7.53 19.42
CA PRO A 5 -50.55 6.89 20.62
C PRO A 5 -49.04 6.73 20.51
N SER A 6 -48.32 7.45 21.37
CA SER A 6 -46.97 7.13 21.79
C SER A 6 -47.03 5.91 22.71
N SER A 7 -46.41 4.80 22.29
CA SER A 7 -46.18 3.51 22.99
C SER A 7 -46.47 2.44 21.94
N ASP A 8 -45.51 1.82 21.28
CA ASP A 8 -44.85 0.61 21.79
C ASP A 8 -43.60 0.31 20.94
N TYR A 9 -42.44 0.84 21.31
CA TYR A 9 -41.14 0.38 20.78
C TYR A 9 -40.28 -0.27 21.87
N GLN A 10 -40.90 -0.81 22.92
CA GLN A 10 -40.20 -1.41 24.04
C GLN A 10 -40.87 -2.69 24.52
N GLN A 11 -41.03 -3.68 23.63
CA GLN A 11 -41.05 -5.11 24.01
C GLN A 11 -41.15 -6.01 22.77
N ALA A 12 -40.04 -6.11 22.01
CA ALA A 12 -39.78 -7.31 21.23
C ALA A 12 -38.52 -7.95 21.84
N GLY A 13 -38.72 -9.13 22.43
CA GLY A 13 -37.70 -9.88 23.13
C GLY A 13 -36.50 -10.22 22.24
N LEU A 14 -35.49 -10.73 22.93
CA LEU A 14 -34.24 -11.26 22.41
C LEU A 14 -34.49 -12.34 21.33
N CYS A 15 -34.79 -11.95 20.10
CA CYS A 15 -34.43 -12.76 18.95
C CYS A 15 -32.97 -12.48 18.68
N ALA A 16 -32.10 -13.39 19.14
CA ALA A 16 -30.74 -13.49 18.62
C ALA A 16 -30.82 -13.36 17.08
N PRO A 17 -29.94 -12.56 16.44
CA PRO A 17 -29.91 -12.51 14.99
C PRO A 17 -29.81 -13.96 14.48
N PRO A 18 -30.63 -14.35 13.47
CA PRO A 18 -30.58 -15.71 12.95
C PRO A 18 -29.13 -16.02 12.64
N ALA A 19 -28.62 -17.10 13.26
CA ALA A 19 -27.24 -17.53 13.13
C ALA A 19 -26.88 -17.41 11.66
N PHE A 20 -25.98 -16.47 11.39
CA PHE A 20 -25.46 -16.16 10.07
C PHE A 20 -25.11 -17.51 9.47
N PHE A 21 -25.95 -17.98 8.54
CA PHE A 21 -25.83 -19.32 7.96
C PHE A 21 -24.42 -19.35 7.40
N ARG A 22 -23.48 -19.99 8.11
CA ARG A 22 -22.14 -20.23 7.59
C ARG A 22 -22.38 -21.09 6.39
N ASN A 23 -22.31 -20.48 5.22
CA ASN A 23 -22.48 -21.19 3.96
C ASN A 23 -21.38 -22.24 3.93
N PRO A 24 -21.69 -23.54 4.03
CA PRO A 24 -20.65 -24.58 4.04
C PRO A 24 -19.91 -24.63 2.69
N ALA A 25 -20.52 -24.07 1.63
CA ALA A 25 -19.88 -23.84 0.34
C ALA A 25 -18.73 -22.82 0.39
N LYS A 26 -18.78 -21.83 1.29
CA LYS A 26 -17.67 -20.87 1.46
C LYS A 26 -16.49 -21.46 2.24
N GLU A 27 -16.76 -22.36 3.19
CA GLU A 27 -15.71 -23.04 3.96
C GLU A 27 -14.99 -24.12 3.12
N ALA A 28 -15.67 -24.69 2.11
CA ALA A 28 -15.09 -25.71 1.22
C ALA A 28 -14.24 -25.14 0.06
N GLU A 29 -14.53 -23.92 -0.43
CA GLU A 29 -13.69 -23.26 -1.45
C GLU A 29 -12.38 -22.71 -0.88
N GLU A 30 -12.34 -22.39 0.42
CA GLU A 30 -11.15 -21.83 1.09
C GLU A 30 -9.97 -22.83 1.16
N GLN A 31 -10.23 -24.12 1.08
CA GLN A 31 -9.22 -25.17 1.27
C GLN A 31 -8.45 -25.56 -0.01
N LEU A 32 -8.83 -25.05 -1.18
CA LEU A 32 -8.27 -25.50 -2.47
C LEU A 32 -7.82 -24.36 -3.38
N ASP A 33 -7.68 -23.14 -2.84
CA ASP A 33 -7.10 -22.05 -3.61
C ASP A 33 -5.57 -22.06 -3.47
N PRO A 34 -4.81 -22.49 -4.50
CA PRO A 34 -3.34 -22.55 -4.44
C PRO A 34 -2.70 -21.16 -4.27
N TYR A 35 -3.49 -20.09 -4.43
CA TYR A 35 -3.09 -18.70 -4.24
C TYR A 35 -3.31 -18.17 -2.81
N TYR A 36 -3.99 -18.92 -1.94
CA TYR A 36 -4.32 -18.47 -0.58
C TYR A 36 -3.07 -18.10 0.22
N PHE A 37 -2.01 -18.91 0.14
CA PHE A 37 -0.75 -18.62 0.82
C PHE A 37 -0.08 -17.34 0.31
N LEU A 38 -0.08 -17.13 -1.01
CA LEU A 38 0.45 -15.91 -1.63
C LEU A 38 -0.37 -14.69 -1.21
N GLN A 39 -1.69 -14.83 -1.15
CA GLN A 39 -2.59 -13.79 -0.70
C GLN A 39 -2.34 -13.43 0.76
N GLN A 40 -2.16 -14.42 1.65
CA GLN A 40 -1.81 -14.20 3.05
C GLN A 40 -0.48 -13.45 3.21
N SER A 41 0.51 -13.73 2.35
CA SER A 41 1.80 -13.03 2.36
C SER A 41 1.72 -11.58 1.88
N LEU A 42 0.80 -11.27 0.96
CA LEU A 42 0.62 -9.94 0.36
C LEU A 42 -0.31 -9.03 1.19
N LEU A 43 -1.30 -9.63 1.84
CA LEU A 43 -2.29 -8.95 2.68
C LEU A 43 -1.71 -7.97 3.71
N PRO A 44 -0.64 -8.27 4.47
CA PRO A 44 -0.09 -7.30 5.42
C PRO A 44 0.38 -6.01 4.72
N TYR A 45 1.06 -6.13 3.57
CA TYR A 45 1.53 -4.95 2.82
C TYR A 45 0.37 -4.09 2.29
N LEU A 46 -0.70 -4.73 1.82
CA LEU A 46 -1.89 -4.02 1.33
C LEU A 46 -2.58 -3.26 2.48
N LYS A 47 -2.73 -3.90 3.65
CA LYS A 47 -3.33 -3.28 4.83
C LYS A 47 -2.53 -2.05 5.28
N THR A 48 -1.21 -2.17 5.35
CA THR A 48 -0.33 -1.04 5.69
C THR A 48 -0.48 0.09 4.67
N ALA A 49 -0.50 -0.23 3.36
CA ALA A 49 -0.66 0.80 2.32
C ALA A 49 -2.00 1.54 2.41
N ILE A 50 -3.10 0.84 2.72
CA ILE A 50 -4.42 1.45 2.91
C ILE A 50 -4.43 2.33 4.16
N ALA A 51 -3.88 1.86 5.27
CA ALA A 51 -3.79 2.64 6.51
C ALA A 51 -3.04 3.96 6.31
N LEU A 52 -1.89 3.91 5.63
CA LEU A 52 -1.11 5.10 5.23
C LEU A 52 -1.91 6.07 4.35
N PHE A 53 -2.73 5.55 3.44
CA PHE A 53 -3.56 6.37 2.58
C PHE A 53 -4.65 7.10 3.38
N GLU A 54 -5.30 6.40 4.30
CA GLU A 54 -6.31 6.99 5.19
C GLU A 54 -5.69 8.05 6.10
N GLU A 55 -4.50 7.78 6.66
CA GLU A 55 -3.77 8.74 7.47
C GLU A 55 -3.37 9.98 6.65
N THR A 56 -2.89 9.79 5.42
CA THR A 56 -2.59 10.91 4.51
C THR A 56 -3.84 11.76 4.27
N ARG A 57 -4.99 11.13 4.01
CA ARG A 57 -6.27 11.83 3.80
C ARG A 57 -6.67 12.63 5.03
N ASN A 58 -6.44 12.08 6.22
CA ASN A 58 -6.70 12.74 7.49
C ASN A 58 -5.78 13.95 7.68
N VAL A 59 -4.47 13.81 7.42
CA VAL A 59 -3.53 14.94 7.52
C VAL A 59 -3.89 16.04 6.54
N GLU A 60 -4.23 15.72 5.29
CA GLU A 60 -4.64 16.68 4.27
C GLU A 60 -5.93 17.43 4.64
N SER A 61 -6.94 16.75 5.21
CA SER A 61 -8.17 17.41 5.66
C SER A 61 -7.94 18.38 6.82
N HIS A 62 -6.94 18.11 7.67
CA HIS A 62 -6.48 19.00 8.74
C HIS A 62 -5.53 20.11 8.25
N GLY A 63 -5.35 20.26 6.94
CA GLY A 63 -4.51 21.31 6.34
C GLY A 63 -3.16 20.83 5.81
N GLY A 64 -2.87 19.54 5.82
CA GLY A 64 -1.64 18.99 5.29
C GLY A 64 -0.42 19.29 6.16
N MET A 65 0.76 18.95 5.64
CA MET A 65 2.04 19.06 6.35
C MET A 65 2.90 20.18 5.76
N MET A 66 3.64 20.93 6.58
CA MET A 66 4.63 21.89 6.09
C MET A 66 5.92 21.19 5.66
N THR A 67 6.64 21.80 4.71
CA THR A 67 8.01 21.39 4.39
C THR A 67 8.93 21.72 5.58
N ASP A 68 10.03 21.00 5.76
CA ASP A 68 10.97 21.19 6.89
C ASP A 68 11.48 22.63 7.00
N ASN A 69 11.53 23.35 5.87
CA ASN A 69 11.93 24.76 5.79
C ASN A 69 10.79 25.76 6.07
N GLY A 70 9.57 25.31 6.37
CA GLY A 70 8.40 26.14 6.70
C GLY A 70 7.85 27.02 5.57
N GLN A 71 8.44 27.00 4.38
CA GLN A 71 8.10 27.92 3.28
C GLN A 71 6.88 27.49 2.46
N ARG A 72 6.60 26.18 2.39
CA ARG A 72 5.57 25.61 1.51
C ARG A 72 4.88 24.43 2.19
N ARG A 73 3.59 24.25 1.90
CA ARG A 73 2.87 23.00 2.21
C ARG A 73 3.36 21.88 1.30
N ARG A 74 3.50 20.69 1.87
CA ARG A 74 3.78 19.47 1.12
C ARG A 74 2.55 19.10 0.29
N THR A 75 2.79 18.46 -0.84
CA THR A 75 1.73 17.87 -1.65
C THR A 75 1.24 16.58 -0.97
N PRO A 76 0.03 16.08 -1.27
CA PRO A 76 -0.48 14.84 -0.67
C PRO A 76 0.47 13.65 -0.87
N GLY A 77 1.11 13.55 -2.03
CA GLY A 77 2.16 12.54 -2.25
C GLY A 77 3.43 12.78 -1.41
N GLY A 78 3.79 14.03 -1.14
CA GLY A 78 4.88 14.38 -0.24
C GLY A 78 4.56 14.09 1.24
N VAL A 79 3.30 14.26 1.64
CA VAL A 79 2.81 13.88 2.98
C VAL A 79 2.84 12.37 3.14
N PHE A 80 2.34 11.62 2.16
CA PHE A 80 2.41 10.15 2.14
C PHE A 80 3.84 9.64 2.31
N ILE A 81 4.80 10.21 1.57
CA ILE A 81 6.22 9.83 1.68
C ILE A 81 6.79 10.17 3.06
N SER A 82 6.34 11.25 3.70
CA SER A 82 6.76 11.60 5.06
C SER A 82 6.23 10.59 6.08
N LEU A 83 4.94 10.24 6.03
CA LEU A 83 4.33 9.25 6.92
C LEU A 83 5.01 7.88 6.78
N PHE A 84 5.19 7.42 5.54
CA PHE A 84 5.88 6.16 5.24
C PHE A 84 7.30 6.07 5.82
N LYS A 85 8.00 7.20 5.93
CA LYS A 85 9.34 7.23 6.55
C LYS A 85 9.28 7.12 8.07
N LEU A 86 8.27 7.71 8.69
CA LEU A 86 8.06 7.75 10.13
C LEU A 86 7.52 6.42 10.69
N ASP A 87 6.80 5.65 9.88
CA ASP A 87 6.17 4.40 10.34
C ASP A 87 7.19 3.38 10.87
N PRO A 88 7.07 2.93 12.14
CA PRO A 88 7.97 1.94 12.72
C PRO A 88 7.69 0.52 12.21
N ASP A 89 6.48 0.24 11.73
CA ASP A 89 6.04 -1.07 11.26
C ASP A 89 6.74 -1.52 9.97
N ILE A 90 7.36 -0.57 9.25
CA ILE A 90 8.02 -0.82 7.96
C ILE A 90 9.52 -0.97 8.20
N SER A 91 10.04 -2.16 7.88
CA SER A 91 11.48 -2.45 7.98
C SER A 91 12.33 -1.43 7.21
N GLU A 92 13.44 -1.01 7.81
CA GLU A 92 14.39 -0.12 7.18
C GLU A 92 14.94 -0.66 5.86
N ASP A 93 15.03 -1.98 5.70
CA ASP A 93 15.53 -2.60 4.48
C ASP A 93 14.59 -2.33 3.30
N VAL A 94 13.28 -2.37 3.54
CA VAL A 94 12.25 -2.01 2.56
C VAL A 94 12.33 -0.52 2.23
N LYS A 95 12.50 0.34 3.23
CA LYS A 95 12.70 1.79 3.03
C LYS A 95 13.95 2.08 2.20
N LYS A 96 15.06 1.37 2.46
CA LYS A 96 16.32 1.47 1.72
C LYS A 96 16.20 0.92 0.30
N GLU A 97 15.45 -0.15 0.09
CA GLU A 97 15.21 -0.70 -1.25
C GLU A 97 14.44 0.30 -2.12
N ILE A 98 13.37 0.91 -1.57
CA ILE A 98 12.52 1.87 -2.29
C ILE A 98 13.26 3.19 -2.55
N PHE A 99 13.89 3.80 -1.53
CA PHE A 99 14.49 5.13 -1.66
C PHE A 99 15.97 5.12 -2.03
N GLY A 100 16.73 4.07 -1.69
CA GLY A 100 18.19 4.02 -1.83
C GLY A 100 18.66 3.99 -3.28
N GLN A 101 17.94 3.29 -4.16
CA GLN A 101 18.31 3.22 -5.59
C GLN A 101 18.09 4.58 -6.30
N SER A 102 17.04 5.31 -5.92
CA SER A 102 16.61 6.54 -6.61
C SER A 102 17.65 7.65 -6.59
N ARG A 103 18.38 7.84 -5.49
CA ARG A 103 19.31 8.99 -5.32
C ARG A 103 20.58 8.83 -6.15
N ILE A 104 21.10 7.61 -6.26
CA ILE A 104 22.29 7.30 -7.05
C ILE A 104 21.94 7.33 -8.54
N GLU A 105 20.80 6.72 -8.92
CA GLU A 105 20.27 6.72 -10.28
C GLU A 105 19.95 8.15 -10.75
N ALA A 106 19.26 8.97 -9.94
CA ALA A 106 18.94 10.35 -10.26
C ALA A 106 20.19 11.21 -10.44
N ARG A 107 21.23 11.03 -9.61
CA ARG A 107 22.52 11.72 -9.77
C ARG A 107 23.23 11.28 -11.05
N LYS A 108 23.21 9.98 -11.39
CA LYS A 108 23.75 9.48 -12.66
C LYS A 108 22.99 10.06 -13.85
N MET A 109 21.65 10.11 -13.78
CA MET A 109 20.77 10.68 -14.80
C MET A 109 20.98 12.19 -15.00
N LEU A 110 21.09 12.97 -13.91
CA LEU A 110 21.42 14.40 -13.96
C LEU A 110 22.81 14.65 -14.56
N ARG A 111 23.80 13.82 -14.21
CA ARG A 111 25.15 13.86 -14.80
C ARG A 111 25.15 13.50 -16.29
N ALA A 112 24.33 12.53 -16.71
CA ALA A 112 24.17 12.16 -18.11
C ALA A 112 23.49 13.27 -18.92
N ARG A 113 22.43 13.89 -18.37
CA ARG A 113 21.76 15.07 -18.95
C ARG A 113 22.73 16.25 -19.11
N ARG A 114 23.54 16.55 -18.09
CA ARG A 114 24.57 17.62 -18.17
C ARG A 114 25.68 17.34 -19.17
N LYS A 115 25.96 16.07 -19.48
CA LYS A 115 26.95 15.66 -20.50
C LYS A 115 26.38 15.62 -21.92
N GLY A 116 25.13 16.05 -22.14
CA GLY A 116 24.53 16.15 -23.48
C GLY A 116 24.38 14.80 -24.21
N ARG A 117 24.42 13.67 -23.51
CA ARG A 117 24.21 12.36 -24.15
C ARG A 117 22.73 12.21 -24.48
N THR A 118 22.44 12.21 -25.77
CA THR A 118 21.11 12.28 -26.39
C THR A 118 20.26 11.03 -26.23
N ASN A 119 20.73 9.97 -25.57
CA ASN A 119 20.06 8.68 -25.64
C ASN A 119 19.37 8.30 -24.32
N PHE A 120 18.60 9.24 -23.76
CA PHE A 120 17.77 9.01 -22.57
C PHE A 120 16.86 7.77 -22.72
N ALA A 121 16.32 7.57 -23.92
CA ALA A 121 15.46 6.42 -24.24
C ALA A 121 16.20 5.07 -24.13
N GLU A 122 17.46 5.00 -24.59
CA GLU A 122 18.25 3.76 -24.55
C GLU A 122 18.69 3.40 -23.12
N ASP A 123 19.04 4.40 -22.32
CA ASP A 123 19.39 4.21 -20.91
C ASP A 123 18.17 3.76 -20.09
N VAL A 124 17.00 4.36 -20.32
CA VAL A 124 15.74 3.93 -19.69
C VAL A 124 15.37 2.51 -20.09
N ALA A 125 15.52 2.14 -21.37
CA ALA A 125 15.27 0.79 -21.86
C ALA A 125 16.22 -0.26 -21.24
N LYS A 126 17.51 0.07 -21.07
CA LYS A 126 18.49 -0.80 -20.39
C LYS A 126 18.14 -1.00 -18.91
N VAL A 127 17.79 0.07 -18.20
CA VAL A 127 17.40 -0.02 -16.78
C VAL A 127 16.11 -0.85 -16.62
N CYS A 128 15.13 -0.65 -17.49
CA CYS A 128 13.90 -1.44 -17.51
C CYS A 128 14.18 -2.95 -17.75
N SER A 129 15.04 -3.28 -18.72
CA SER A 129 15.37 -4.69 -19.01
C SER A 129 16.17 -5.36 -17.88
N LEU A 130 17.06 -4.62 -17.21
CA LEU A 130 17.81 -5.12 -16.06
C LEU A 130 16.90 -5.41 -14.85
N LYS A 131 15.92 -4.54 -14.59
CA LYS A 131 14.94 -4.77 -13.51
C LYS A 131 14.07 -6.00 -13.78
N ASN A 132 13.63 -6.21 -15.02
CA ASN A 132 12.88 -7.41 -15.43
C ASN A 132 13.70 -8.70 -15.31
N LYS A 133 14.99 -8.69 -15.67
CA LYS A 133 15.88 -9.86 -15.47
C LYS A 133 16.07 -10.18 -13.99
N ARG A 134 16.28 -9.17 -13.15
CA ARG A 134 16.51 -9.35 -11.70
C ARG A 134 15.29 -9.89 -10.97
N PHE A 135 14.08 -9.50 -11.40
CA PHE A 135 12.83 -10.06 -10.89
C PHE A 135 12.66 -11.54 -11.27
N ARG A 136 12.97 -11.91 -12.53
CA ARG A 136 12.97 -13.32 -12.99
C ARG A 136 13.94 -14.22 -12.23
N TYR A 137 15.12 -13.73 -11.88
CA TYR A 137 16.11 -14.52 -11.13
C TYR A 137 15.69 -14.73 -9.67
N LYS A 138 15.12 -13.72 -9.02
CA LYS A 138 14.65 -13.82 -7.62
C LYS A 138 13.51 -14.83 -7.46
N PHE A 139 12.61 -14.90 -8.45
CA PHE A 139 11.52 -15.88 -8.50
C PHE A 139 12.00 -17.31 -8.84
N LYS A 140 13.11 -17.45 -9.57
CA LYS A 140 13.69 -18.75 -9.93
C LYS A 140 14.52 -19.37 -8.79
N LEU A 141 15.20 -18.55 -7.98
CA LEU A 141 15.93 -19.02 -6.80
C LEU A 141 15.00 -19.44 -5.64
N SER A 142 13.82 -18.85 -5.51
CA SER A 142 12.84 -19.26 -4.49
C SER A 142 12.19 -20.62 -4.77
N LEU A 143 12.27 -21.13 -6.00
CA LEU A 143 11.75 -22.45 -6.39
C LEU A 143 12.78 -23.58 -6.29
N THR A 144 14.06 -23.26 -6.08
CA THR A 144 15.17 -24.25 -6.03
C THR A 144 15.63 -24.57 -4.61
N HIS A 145 15.00 -23.98 -3.59
CA HIS A 145 15.32 -24.17 -2.17
C HIS A 145 14.11 -24.69 -1.35
N SER A 146 13.14 -25.31 -2.00
CA SER A 146 12.11 -26.16 -1.37
C SER A 146 12.41 -27.63 -1.63
#